data_AF-A0A529SHU0-F1
#
_entry.id   AF-A0A529SHU0-F1
#
_cell.length_a   1.000
_cell.length_b   1.000
_cell.length_c   1.000
_cell.angle_alpha   90.00
_cell.angle_beta   90.00
_cell.angle_gamma   90.00
#
_symmetry.space_group_name_H-M   'P 1'
#
loop_
_entity.id
_entity.type
_entity.pdbx_description
1 polymer ?
#
loop_
_entity_poly.entity_id
_entity_poly.type
_entity_poly.pdbx_seq_one_letter_code
_entity_poly.pdbx_strand_id
1 'polypeptide(L)'
;DRHEVTLGASTHLAQNWRLFGTGTYDLQSSVLVKDGVGFAYNDSCFTYIMTYSQTRDTVTKEVSQNIGFNLSFRTLGDFGSSTSAIDTIQ
;
A
#
# COMPACT_ATOMS: atom_id res chain seq x y z
N ASP A 1 -17.48 7.82 18.01
CA ASP A 1 -16.76 8.44 16.87
C ASP A 1 -15.30 8.02 16.87
N ARG A 2 -14.87 7.19 15.92
CA ARG A 2 -13.45 6.89 15.72
C ARG A 2 -12.75 8.10 15.07
N HIS A 3 -11.54 8.42 15.51
CA HIS A 3 -10.73 9.50 14.97
C HIS A 3 -9.43 8.92 14.43
N GLU A 4 -9.37 8.71 13.12
CA GLU A 4 -8.24 8.08 12.46
C GLU A 4 -7.47 9.10 11.61
N VAL A 5 -6.14 9.05 11.69
CA VAL A 5 -5.24 9.87 10.88
C VAL A 5 -4.37 8.94 10.06
N THR A 6 -4.40 9.11 8.74
CA THR A 6 -3.53 8.36 7.82
C THR A 6 -2.38 9.23 7.36
N LEU A 7 -1.18 8.68 7.46
CA LEU A 7 0.06 9.24 6.94
C LEU A 7 0.59 8.33 5.84
N GLY A 8 1.10 8.91 4.77
CA GLY A 8 1.84 8.15 3.77
C GLY A 8 3.04 8.93 3.27
N ALA A 9 4.04 8.17 2.84
CA ALA A 9 5.29 8.69 2.32
C ALA A 9 5.69 7.89 1.08
N SER A 10 6.37 8.56 0.15
CA SER A 10 6.95 7.90 -1.01
C SER A 10 8.29 8.54 -1.38
N THR A 11 9.18 7.73 -1.95
CA THR A 11 10.50 8.17 -2.39
C THR A 11 10.95 7.39 -3.62
N HIS A 12 11.66 8.07 -4.52
CA HIS A 12 12.30 7.43 -5.66
C HIS A 12 13.74 7.07 -5.25
N LEU A 13 14.02 5.78 -5.11
CA LEU A 13 15.35 5.30 -4.74
C LEU A 13 16.30 5.24 -5.94
N ALA A 14 15.76 4.96 -7.12
CA ALA A 14 16.50 4.89 -8.36
C ALA A 14 15.59 5.32 -9.52
N GLN A 15 16.17 5.44 -10.71
CA GLN A 15 15.50 5.97 -11.90
C GLN A 15 14.15 5.28 -12.19
N ASN A 16 14.07 3.98 -11.90
CA ASN A 16 12.90 3.15 -12.17
C ASN A 16 12.22 2.64 -10.88
N TRP A 17 12.78 2.89 -9.69
CA TRP A 17 12.28 2.32 -8.42
C TRP A 17 11.66 3.39 -7.52
N ARG A 18 10.39 3.19 -7.16
CA ARG A 18 9.68 3.96 -6.14
C ARG A 18 9.36 3.07 -4.95
N LEU A 19 9.72 3.50 -3.75
CA LEU A 19 9.23 2.93 -2.50
C LEU A 19 8.14 3.83 -1.93
N PHE A 20 7.13 3.23 -1.33
CA PHE A 20 6.04 3.95 -0.69
C PHE A 20 5.49 3.17 0.49
N GLY A 21 4.89 3.88 1.44
CA GLY A 21 4.28 3.29 2.60
C GLY A 21 3.24 4.18 3.22
N THR A 22 2.37 3.57 4.02
CA THR A 22 1.23 4.21 4.67
C THR A 22 1.06 3.68 6.09
N GLY A 23 0.59 4.50 7.00
CA GLY A 23 0.19 4.11 8.34
C GLY A 23 -1.03 4.92 8.79
N THR A 24 -2.02 4.23 9.35
CA THR A 24 -3.21 4.85 9.93
C THR A 24 -3.20 4.65 11.44
N TYR A 25 -3.30 5.75 12.17
CA TYR A 25 -3.28 5.80 13.61
C TYR A 25 -4.64 6.27 14.13
N ASP A 26 -5.22 5.54 15.08
CA ASP A 26 -6.44 5.94 15.77
C ASP A 26 -6.06 6.74 17.02
N LEU A 27 -6.46 8.02 17.03
CA LEU A 27 -6.17 8.96 18.10
C LEU A 27 -6.92 8.64 19.40
N GLN A 28 -8.08 7.96 19.31
CA GLN A 28 -8.85 7.59 20.49
C GLN A 28 -8.25 6.39 21.21
N SER A 29 -7.89 5.36 20.46
CA SER A 29 -7.34 4.13 21.02
C SER A 29 -5.81 4.17 21.13
N SER A 30 -5.17 5.22 20.60
CA SER A 30 -3.71 5.40 20.59
C SER A 30 -2.96 4.19 20.01
N VAL A 31 -3.57 3.53 19.02
CA VAL A 31 -2.97 2.38 18.33
C VAL A 31 -2.94 2.57 16.83
N LEU A 32 -1.96 1.92 16.21
CA LEU A 32 -1.85 1.83 14.77
C LEU A 32 -2.79 0.72 14.26
N VAL A 33 -3.79 1.13 13.47
CA VAL A 33 -4.87 0.26 12.99
C VAL A 33 -4.62 -0.27 11.59
N LYS A 34 -3.78 0.42 10.81
CA LYS A 34 -3.38 -0.02 9.47
C LYS A 34 -1.93 0.37 9.18
N ASP A 35 -1.17 -0.54 8.58
CA ASP A 35 0.14 -0.26 8.01
C ASP A 35 0.26 -0.89 6.62
N GLY A 36 1.07 -0.28 5.76
CA GLY A 36 1.34 -0.81 4.43
C GLY A 36 2.65 -0.30 3.87
N VAL A 37 3.31 -1.17 3.10
CA VAL A 37 4.53 -0.86 2.36
C VAL A 37 4.44 -1.45 0.97
N GLY A 38 5.00 -0.74 -0.01
CA GLY A 38 5.02 -1.17 -1.37
C GLY A 38 6.23 -0.64 -2.12
N PHE A 39 6.51 -1.31 -3.22
CA PHE A 39 7.48 -0.84 -4.19
C PHE A 39 6.90 -0.94 -5.59
N ALA A 40 7.34 -0.02 -6.44
CA ALA A 40 7.02 -0.02 -7.85
C ALA A 40 8.32 0.06 -8.65
N TYR A 41 8.39 -0.77 -9.67
CA TYR A 41 9.37 -0.67 -10.75
C TYR A 41 8.64 -0.17 -12.00
N ASN A 42 9.08 0.94 -12.57
CA ASN A 42 8.48 1.51 -13.77
C ASN A 42 9.52 1.72 -14.86
N ASP A 43 9.28 1.13 -16.02
CA ASP A 43 10.11 1.21 -17.21
C ASP A 43 9.26 1.62 -18.43
N SER A 44 9.86 1.78 -19.61
CA SER A 44 9.16 2.17 -20.82
C SER A 44 8.14 1.14 -21.32
N CYS A 45 8.34 -0.13 -20.95
CA CYS A 45 7.57 -1.26 -21.48
C CYS A 45 6.52 -1.81 -20.49
N PHE A 46 6.83 -1.77 -19.20
CA PHE A 46 5.97 -2.33 -18.17
C PHE A 46 6.16 -1.62 -16.82
N THR A 47 5.13 -1.74 -15.99
CA THR A 47 5.13 -1.31 -14.59
C THR A 47 4.84 -2.54 -13.73
N TYR A 48 5.68 -2.76 -12.72
CA TYR A 48 5.48 -3.80 -11.72
C TYR A 48 5.31 -3.16 -10.35
N ILE A 49 4.29 -3.57 -9.61
CA ILE A 49 3.99 -3.08 -8.27
C ILE A 49 3.78 -4.28 -7.36
N MET A 50 4.38 -4.24 -6.18
CA MET A 50 4.12 -5.19 -5.11
C MET A 50 3.81 -4.43 -3.83
N THR A 51 2.76 -4.86 -3.14
CA THR A 51 2.27 -4.21 -1.91
C THR A 51 1.99 -5.24 -0.84
N TYR A 52 2.28 -4.85 0.39
CA TYR A 52 1.93 -5.59 1.58
C TYR A 52 1.25 -4.64 2.57
N SER A 53 0.10 -5.02 3.10
CA SER A 53 -0.56 -4.26 4.15
C SER A 53 -1.14 -5.15 5.23
N GLN A 54 -1.23 -4.60 6.44
CA GLN A 54 -1.95 -5.19 7.55
C GLN A 54 -3.02 -4.22 8.05
N THR A 55 -4.20 -4.76 8.35
CA THR A 55 -5.27 -4.05 9.05
C THR A 55 -5.57 -4.80 10.34
N ARG A 56 -5.71 -4.07 11.44
CA ARG A 56 -6.02 -4.62 12.76
C ARG A 56 -7.37 -4.11 13.21
N ASP A 57 -8.27 -5.02 13.55
CA ASP A 57 -9.52 -4.64 14.17
C ASP A 57 -9.30 -4.36 15.66
N THR A 58 -9.66 -3.15 16.12
CA THR A 58 -9.46 -2.73 17.51
C THR A 58 -10.44 -3.39 18.49
N VAL A 59 -11.52 -4.00 18.00
CA VAL A 59 -12.58 -4.65 18.79
C VAL A 59 -12.35 -6.16 18.85
N THR A 60 -12.20 -6.82 17.69
CA THR A 60 -12.04 -8.28 17.62
C THR A 60 -10.59 -8.73 17.78
N LYS A 61 -9.62 -7.81 17.69
CA LYS A 61 -8.17 -8.07 17.65
C LYS A 61 -7.73 -8.94 16.47
N GLU A 62 -8.58 -9.09 15.47
CA GLU A 62 -8.22 -9.81 14.24
C GLU A 62 -7.23 -9.00 13.42
N VAL A 63 -6.31 -9.73 12.79
CA VAL A 63 -5.30 -9.15 11.89
C VAL A 63 -5.56 -9.68 10.50
N SER A 64 -5.89 -8.77 9.58
CA SER A 64 -6.04 -9.07 8.16
C SER A 64 -4.76 -8.65 7.43
N GLN A 65 -4.19 -9.58 6.67
CA GLN A 65 -3.00 -9.33 5.85
C GLN A 65 -3.39 -9.39 4.39
N ASN A 66 -2.98 -8.38 3.62
CA ASN A 66 -3.21 -8.33 2.18
C ASN A 66 -1.89 -8.22 1.46
N ILE A 67 -1.71 -9.09 0.46
CA ILE A 67 -0.58 -9.10 -0.45
C ILE A 67 -1.13 -8.83 -1.84
N GLY A 68 -0.70 -7.72 -2.42
CA GLY A 68 -1.11 -7.29 -3.75
C GLY A 68 0.08 -7.31 -4.70
N PHE A 69 -0.18 -7.68 -5.95
CA PHE A 69 0.78 -7.51 -7.03
C PHE A 69 0.06 -7.05 -8.28
N ASN A 70 0.69 -6.14 -9.02
CA ASN A 70 0.18 -5.62 -10.27
C ASN A 70 1.31 -5.56 -11.30
N LEU A 71 1.04 -6.07 -12.50
CA LEU A 71 1.97 -6.07 -13.62
C LEU A 71 1.25 -5.52 -14.85
N SER A 72 1.55 -4.28 -15.17
CA SER A 72 0.93 -3.56 -16.28
C SER A 72 1.89 -3.47 -17.46
N PHE A 73 1.49 -3.97 -18.63
CA PHE A 73 2.22 -3.82 -19.87
C PHE A 73 1.62 -2.68 -20.68
N ARG A 74 2.47 -1.76 -21.13
CA ARG A 74 2.01 -0.57 -21.86
C ARG A 74 1.28 -0.89 -23.16
N THR A 75 1.62 -2.02 -23.79
CA THR A 75 1.06 -2.46 -25.07
C THR A 75 0.11 -3.65 -24.96
N LEU A 76 0.20 -4.45 -23.90
CA LEU A 76 -0.53 -5.72 -23.77
C LEU A 76 -1.65 -5.68 -22.73
N GLY A 77 -1.78 -4.57 -21.98
CA GLY A 77 -2.78 -4.41 -20.92
C GLY A 77 -2.25 -4.77 -19.54
N ASP A 78 -3.15 -4.80 -18.55
CA ASP A 78 -2.82 -4.99 -17.14
C ASP A 78 -3.13 -6.41 -16.64
N PHE A 79 -2.25 -6.98 -15.83
CA PHE A 79 -2.37 -8.30 -15.23
C PHE A 79 -2.00 -8.24 -13.74
N GLY A 80 -2.91 -8.63 -12.84
CA GLY A 80 -2.56 -8.69 -11.42
C GLY A 80 -3.72 -8.92 -10.46
N SER A 81 -3.38 -9.04 -9.19
CA SER A 81 -4.33 -9.07 -8.07
C SER A 81 -4.30 -7.71 -7.37
N SER A 82 -5.32 -6.90 -7.64
CA SER A 82 -5.52 -5.60 -6.99
C SER A 82 -6.29 -5.79 -5.69
N THR A 83 -5.56 -6.07 -4.61
CA THR A 83 -6.08 -5.80 -3.26
C THR A 83 -5.76 -4.34 -2.96
N SER A 84 -6.80 -3.52 -2.74
CA SER A 84 -6.70 -2.10 -2.36
C SER A 84 -6.13 -1.94 -0.94
N ALA A 85 -4.88 -2.35 -0.78
CA ALA A 85 -4.15 -2.42 0.47
C ALA A 85 -3.56 -1.04 0.82
N ILE A 86 -3.07 -0.33 -0.20
CA ILE A 86 -2.30 0.90 -0.04
C ILE A 86 -2.89 1.97 -0.97
N ASP A 87 -3.49 3.00 -0.39
CA ASP A 87 -3.76 4.23 -1.12
C ASP A 87 -2.41 4.85 -1.43
N THR A 88 -1.98 4.67 -2.67
CA THR A 88 -0.75 5.29 -3.15
C THR A 88 -1.04 6.79 -3.21
N ILE A 89 -0.54 7.53 -2.21
CA ILE A 89 -0.58 8.98 -2.24
C ILE A 89 0.15 9.40 -3.53
N GLN A 90 -0.60 10.03 -4.45
CA GLN A 90 -0.13 10.45 -5.77
C GLN A 90 1.17 11.25 -5.66
#